data_AF-A0A503WP01-F1
#
_entry.id   AF-A0A503WP01-F1
#
_cell.length_a   1.000
_cell.length_b   1.000
_cell.length_c   1.000
_cell.angle_alpha   90.00
_cell.angle_beta   90.00
_cell.angle_gamma   90.00
#
_symmetry.space_group_name_H-M   'P 1'
#
loop_
_entity.id
_entity.type
_entity.pdbx_description
1 polymer ?
#
loop_
_entity_poly.entity_id
_entity_poly.type
_entity_poly.pdbx_seq_one_letter_code
_entity_poly.pdbx_strand_id
1 'polypeptide(L)' 'MRSTLNTTAALGLAIGGIFGLAGAFVVSDALRETLWAIDGVALVVASALLTMKYQRLAMIASRP' A
#
# COMPACT_ATOMS: atom_id res chain seq x y z
N MET A 1 12.61 11.69 10.00
CA MET A 1 12.35 10.37 9.39
C MET A 1 10.88 9.88 9.39
N ARG A 2 9.88 10.60 9.94
CA ARG A 2 8.45 10.16 9.86
C ARG A 2 7.78 10.44 8.50
N SER A 3 8.28 11.44 7.76
CA SER A 3 7.70 11.87 6.47
C SER A 3 7.85 10.79 5.40
N THR A 4 9.05 10.21 5.26
CA THR A 4 9.36 9.20 4.24
C THR A 4 8.44 7.99 4.31
N LEU A 5 8.15 7.49 5.52
CA LEU A 5 7.32 6.30 5.73
C LEU A 5 5.84 6.55 5.36
N ASN A 6 5.31 7.75 5.66
CA ASN A 6 3.99 8.16 5.20
C ASN A 6 3.93 8.33 3.69
N THR A 7 4.95 8.95 3.09
CA THR A 7 5.03 9.13 1.64
C THR A 7 5.10 7.79 0.92
N THR A 8 5.91 6.84 1.39
CA THR A 8 6.00 5.50 0.79
C THR A 8 4.70 4.71 0.96
N ALA A 9 4.03 4.81 2.10
CA ALA A 9 2.74 4.14 2.30
C ALA A 9 1.64 4.74 1.41
N ALA A 10 1.56 6.07 1.30
CA ALA A 10 0.60 6.75 0.43
C ALA A 10 0.89 6.47 -1.06
N LEU A 11 2.17 6.46 -1.44
CA LEU A 11 2.60 6.17 -2.81
C LEU A 11 2.30 4.71 -3.18
N GLY A 12 2.57 3.76 -2.28
CA GLY A 12 2.21 2.35 -2.48
C GLY A 12 0.70 2.15 -2.65
N LEU A 13 -0.12 2.82 -1.83
CA LEU A 13 -1.57 2.77 -1.94
C LEU A 13 -2.09 3.40 -3.25
N ALA A 14 -1.52 4.53 -3.65
CA ALA A 14 -1.92 5.22 -4.89
C ALA A 14 -1.54 4.40 -6.14
N ILE A 15 -0.32 3.83 -6.16
CA ILE A 15 0.13 2.99 -7.27
C ILE A 15 -0.67 1.70 -7.34
N GLY A 16 -0.92 1.04 -6.19
CA GLY A 16 -1.79 -0.14 -6.10
C GLY A 16 -3.18 0.15 -6.65
N GLY A 17 -3.85 1.19 -6.16
CA GLY A 17 -5.20 1.56 -6.61
C GLY A 17 -5.29 1.84 -8.12
N ILE A 18 -4.28 2.51 -8.71
CA ILE A 18 -4.23 2.74 -10.17
C ILE A 18 -4.05 1.41 -10.92
N PHE A 19 -3.18 0.52 -10.45
CA PHE A 19 -2.94 -0.79 -11.06
C PHE A 19 -4.14 -1.74 -10.92
N GLY A 20 -4.80 -1.77 -9.76
CA GLY A 20 -6.03 -2.54 -9.55
C GLY A 20 -7.17 -2.08 -10.44
N LEU A 21 -7.33 -0.76 -10.60
CA LEU A 21 -8.31 -0.18 -11.51
C LEU A 21 -7.95 -0.43 -12.99
N ALA A 22 -6.68 -0.29 -13.36
CA ALA A 22 -6.20 -0.60 -14.71
C ALA A 22 -6.40 -2.09 -15.06
N GLY A 23 -6.19 -3.00 -14.11
CA GLY A 23 -6.47 -4.43 -14.26
C GLY A 23 -7.94 -4.73 -14.58
N ALA A 24 -8.88 -3.97 -14.01
CA ALA A 24 -10.31 -4.14 -14.29
C ALA A 24 -10.70 -3.85 -15.75
N PHE A 25 -9.95 -3.00 -16.45
CA PHE A 25 -10.22 -2.62 -17.85
C PHE A 25 -9.35 -3.36 -18.87
N VAL A 26 -8.37 -4.15 -18.43
CA VAL A 26 -7.52 -4.94 -19.32
C VAL A 26 -8.27 -6.21 -19.75
N VAL A 27 -8.36 -6.41 -21.07
CA VAL A 27 -9.01 -7.58 -21.70
C VAL A 27 -8.08 -8.81 -21.73
N SER A 28 -6.76 -8.60 -21.70
CA SER A 28 -5.76 -9.67 -21.68
C SER A 28 -5.61 -10.29 -20.29
N ASP A 29 -5.96 -11.58 -20.14
CA ASP A 29 -5.93 -12.29 -18.86
C ASP A 29 -4.54 -12.27 -18.20
N ALA A 30 -3.47 -12.46 -18.99
CA ALA A 30 -2.09 -12.45 -18.47
C ALA A 30 -1.66 -11.08 -17.93
N LEU A 31 -2.08 -9.97 -18.58
CA LEU A 31 -1.80 -8.63 -18.07
C LEU A 31 -2.65 -8.32 -16.83
N ARG A 32 -3.92 -8.76 -16.80
CA ARG A 32 -4.83 -8.55 -15.66
C ARG A 32 -4.30 -9.23 -14.40
N GLU A 33 -3.90 -10.49 -14.50
CA GLU A 33 -3.28 -11.26 -13.42
C GLU A 33 -2.04 -10.55 -12.85
N THR A 34 -1.19 -10.03 -13.74
CA THR A 34 0.04 -9.32 -13.34
C THR A 34 -0.28 -8.00 -12.65
N LEU A 35 -1.24 -7.22 -13.17
CA LEU A 35 -1.67 -5.95 -12.60
C LEU A 35 -2.31 -6.13 -11.21
N TRP A 36 -3.14 -7.16 -11.04
CA TRP A 36 -3.74 -7.52 -9.75
C TRP A 36 -2.73 -8.07 -8.75
N ALA A 37 -1.74 -8.85 -9.20
CA ALA A 37 -0.67 -9.30 -8.32
C ALA A 37 0.15 -8.11 -7.77
N ILE A 38 0.44 -7.11 -8.61
CA ILE A 38 1.15 -5.88 -8.20
C ILE A 38 0.30 -5.08 -7.20
N ASP A 39 -0.99 -4.88 -7.48
CA ASP A 39 -1.91 -4.22 -6.54
C ASP A 39 -1.99 -4.96 -5.20
N GLY A 40 -2.12 -6.28 -5.21
CA GLY A 40 -2.13 -7.11 -4.01
C GLY A 40 -0.87 -6.93 -3.16
N VAL A 41 0.32 -6.99 -3.76
CA VAL A 41 1.60 -6.74 -3.06
C VAL A 41 1.66 -5.32 -2.52
N ALA A 42 1.24 -4.32 -3.31
CA ALA A 42 1.24 -2.93 -2.90
C ALA A 42 0.32 -2.69 -1.68
N LEU A 43 -0.85 -3.30 -1.64
CA LEU A 43 -1.80 -3.22 -0.52
C LEU A 43 -1.26 -3.90 0.74
N VAL A 44 -0.59 -5.06 0.62
CA VAL A 44 0.04 -5.75 1.74
C VAL A 44 1.16 -4.89 2.34
N VAL A 45 2.03 -4.34 1.49
CA VAL A 45 3.13 -3.46 1.94
C VAL A 45 2.59 -2.19 2.57
N ALA A 46 1.61 -1.53 1.95
CA ALA A 46 0.98 -0.32 2.49
C ALA A 46 0.34 -0.58 3.86
N SER A 47 -0.36 -1.71 4.02
CA SER A 47 -1.00 -2.09 5.28
C SER A 47 0.02 -2.39 6.38
N ALA A 48 1.13 -3.07 6.05
CA ALA A 48 2.23 -3.31 6.99
C ALA A 48 2.87 -2.01 7.47
N LEU A 49 3.15 -1.07 6.55
CA LEU A 49 3.70 0.24 6.88
C LEU A 49 2.74 1.08 7.74
N LEU A 50 1.43 1.05 7.43
CA LEU A 50 0.40 1.70 8.24
C LEU A 50 0.35 1.09 9.65
N THR A 51 0.41 -0.23 9.75
CA THR A 51 0.40 -0.96 11.03
C THR A 51 1.60 -0.56 11.89
N MET A 52 2.80 -0.58 11.33
CA MET A 52 4.01 -0.12 12.01
C MET A 52 3.90 1.36 12.46
N LYS A 53 3.31 2.22 11.62
CA LYS A 53 3.07 3.63 11.96
C LYS A 53 2.13 3.77 13.16
N TYR A 54 0.98 3.09 13.15
CA TYR A 54 0.01 3.19 14.24
C TYR A 54 0.50 2.53 15.53
N GLN A 55 1.18 1.38 15.43
CA GLN A 55 1.87 0.76 16.56
C GLN A 55 2.88 1.71 17.21
N ARG A 56 3.69 2.40 16.40
CA ARG A 56 4.67 3.37 16.89
C ARG A 56 4.02 4.62 17.50
N LEU A 57 2.90 5.10 16.93
CA LEU A 57 2.13 6.21 17.50
C LEU A 57 1.51 5.82 18.85
N ALA A 58 0.91 4.63 18.94
CA ALA A 58 0.33 4.10 20.17
C ALA A 58 1.39 3.98 21.29
N MET A 59 2.59 3.49 20.97
CA MET A 59 3.71 3.43 21.92
C MET A 59 4.22 4.79 22.39
N ILE A 60 4.07 5.86 21.60
CA ILE A 60 4.47 7.22 22.02
C ILE A 60 3.39 7.85 22.91
N ALA A 61 2.11 7.65 22.57
CA ALA A 61 0.98 8.16 23.34
C ALA A 61 0.80 7.49 24.72
N SER A 62 1.39 6.30 24.91
CA SER A 62 1.38 5.56 26.18
C SER A 62 2.60 5.83 27.07
N ARG A 63 3.48 6.76 26.68
CA ARG A 63 4.57 7.22 27.54
C ARG A 63 4.02 8.23 28.57
N PRO A 64 4.20 7.99 29.89
CA PRO A 64 3.71 8.87 30.96
C PRO A 64 4.47 10.19 31.03
#